data_AF-A0A1M6MX92-F1
#
_entry.id   AF-A0A1M6MX92-F1
#
_cell.length_a   1.000
_cell.length_b   1.000
_cell.length_c   1.000
_cell.angle_alpha   90.00
_cell.angle_beta   90.00
_cell.angle_gamma   90.00
#
_symmetry.space_group_name_H-M   'P 1'
#
loop_
_entity.id
_entity.type
_entity.pdbx_description
1 polymer ?
#
loop_
_entity_poly.entity_id
_entity_poly.type
_entity_poly.pdbx_seq_one_letter_code
_entity_poly.pdbx_strand_id
1 'polypeptide(L)'
;MLKNFIIIVAILLLSTSCNNSKEQEILEQLKEKDQTISELENELDYYKEKNSELMEKLTMIEEPFPKLELFEYGREVDFYYEDEKVSGNLTAISVVEKYFEAMKSNDLESWKSTMTQDKQSGFVEKEENFWIESLDILDIHYESDTGYKHSILQDEDAKEMGLTPDNIAVIYVLYDVLYDNSKVPYNSGRINWHFILLREDGQSPWKIQGWGYGYGGI
;
A
#
# COMPACT_ATOMS: atom_id res chain seq x y z
N MET A 1 -28.95 6.34 -41.48
CA MET A 1 -29.68 6.64 -42.74
C MET A 1 -30.80 5.65 -43.07
N LEU A 2 -30.57 4.33 -43.08
CA LEU A 2 -31.60 3.35 -43.48
C LEU A 2 -32.81 3.27 -42.52
N LYS A 3 -32.62 3.46 -41.21
CA LYS A 3 -33.70 3.42 -40.20
C LYS A 3 -34.66 4.61 -40.28
N ASN A 4 -34.14 5.83 -40.37
CA ASN A 4 -34.96 7.05 -40.49
C ASN A 4 -35.79 7.07 -41.77
N PHE A 5 -35.28 6.45 -42.85
CA PHE A 5 -36.01 6.30 -44.10
C PHE A 5 -37.25 5.40 -43.96
N ILE A 6 -37.16 4.32 -43.18
CA ILE A 6 -38.28 3.39 -42.94
C ILE A 6 -39.39 4.06 -42.12
N ILE A 7 -39.02 4.88 -41.12
CA ILE A 7 -39.99 5.58 -40.27
C ILE A 7 -40.70 6.69 -41.04
N ILE A 8 -39.97 7.48 -41.85
CA ILE A 8 -40.56 8.52 -42.71
C ILE A 8 -41.55 7.91 -43.73
N VAL A 9 -41.21 6.75 -44.31
CA VAL A 9 -42.08 6.04 -45.26
C VAL A 9 -43.34 5.49 -44.56
N ALA A 10 -43.23 4.98 -43.33
CA ALA A 10 -44.39 4.52 -42.55
C ALA A 10 -45.33 5.68 -42.16
N ILE A 11 -44.79 6.84 -41.78
CA ILE A 11 -45.57 8.05 -41.44
C ILE A 11 -46.32 8.56 -42.69
N LEU A 12 -45.65 8.61 -43.85
CA LEU A 12 -46.26 9.02 -45.11
C LEU A 12 -47.39 8.09 -45.55
N LEU A 13 -47.19 6.77 -45.43
CA LEU A 13 -48.20 5.77 -45.81
C LEU A 13 -49.46 5.83 -44.93
N LEU A 14 -49.32 6.14 -43.63
CA LEU A 14 -50.47 6.25 -42.71
C LEU A 14 -51.28 7.55 -42.91
N SER A 15 -50.70 8.61 -43.47
CA SER A 15 -51.39 9.91 -43.67
C SER A 15 -52.42 9.95 -44.81
N THR A 16 -52.50 8.90 -45.64
CA THR A 16 -53.36 8.86 -46.85
C THR A 16 -54.66 8.06 -46.67
N SER A 17 -54.90 7.47 -45.50
CA SER A 17 -56.08 6.65 -45.18
C SER A 17 -57.01 7.38 -44.20
N CYS A 18 -58.32 7.29 -44.40
CA CYS A 18 -59.33 8.02 -43.62
C CYS A 18 -59.30 7.73 -42.11
N ASN A 19 -59.05 8.79 -41.31
CA ASN A 19 -59.47 9.06 -39.93
C ASN A 19 -59.94 7.86 -39.05
N ASN A 20 -58.98 7.05 -38.60
CA ASN A 20 -59.17 6.22 -37.42
C ASN A 20 -58.42 6.85 -36.25
N SER A 21 -59.11 7.20 -35.16
CA SER A 21 -58.54 7.84 -33.96
C SER A 21 -57.31 7.10 -33.41
N LYS A 22 -57.23 5.78 -33.63
CA LYS A 22 -56.09 4.94 -33.22
C LYS A 22 -54.84 5.16 -34.08
N GLU A 23 -54.98 5.50 -35.35
CA GLU A 23 -53.84 5.76 -36.24
C GLU A 23 -53.15 7.09 -35.89
N GLN A 24 -53.93 8.10 -35.50
CA GLN A 24 -53.38 9.37 -35.01
C GLN A 24 -52.62 9.21 -33.69
N GLU A 25 -53.13 8.39 -32.77
CA GLU A 25 -52.46 8.06 -31.52
C GLU A 25 -51.13 7.32 -31.75
N ILE A 26 -51.11 6.35 -32.68
CA ILE A 26 -49.88 5.63 -33.05
C ILE A 26 -48.85 6.58 -33.68
N LEU A 27 -49.28 7.48 -34.56
CA LEU A 27 -48.40 8.46 -35.20
C LEU A 27 -47.77 9.42 -34.18
N GLU A 28 -48.54 9.86 -33.18
CA GLU A 28 -48.01 10.74 -32.14
C GLU A 28 -46.99 10.03 -31.25
N GLN A 29 -47.27 8.78 -30.84
CA GLN A 29 -46.31 7.96 -30.10
C GLN A 29 -45.01 7.69 -30.89
N LEU A 30 -45.09 7.57 -32.22
CA LEU A 30 -43.90 7.39 -33.06
C LEU A 30 -43.06 8.67 -33.12
N LYS A 31 -43.69 9.84 -33.24
CA LYS A 31 -42.98 11.14 -33.20
C LYS A 31 -42.30 11.37 -31.85
N GLU A 32 -42.98 11.09 -30.75
CA GLU A 32 -42.41 11.21 -29.41
C GLU A 32 -41.17 10.31 -29.27
N LYS A 33 -41.24 9.06 -29.75
CA LYS A 33 -40.10 8.14 -29.75
C LYS A 33 -38.95 8.62 -30.62
N ASP A 34 -39.22 9.15 -31.81
CA ASP A 34 -38.18 9.71 -32.68
C ASP A 34 -37.48 10.90 -32.03
N GLN A 35 -38.24 11.76 -31.34
CA GLN A 35 -37.68 12.87 -30.58
C GLN A 35 -36.79 12.36 -29.43
N THR A 36 -37.27 11.39 -28.64
CA THR A 36 -36.47 10.80 -27.55
C THR A 36 -35.18 10.15 -28.08
N ILE A 37 -35.23 9.44 -29.22
CA ILE A 37 -34.03 8.86 -29.84
C ILE A 37 -33.04 9.97 -30.22
N SER A 38 -33.51 11.05 -30.83
CA SER A 38 -32.66 12.19 -31.20
C SER A 38 -32.01 12.85 -29.97
N GLU A 39 -32.72 12.96 -28.85
CA GLU A 39 -32.17 13.52 -27.60
C GLU A 39 -31.07 12.61 -27.03
N LEU A 40 -31.28 11.30 -27.01
CA LEU A 40 -30.29 10.33 -26.55
C LEU A 40 -29.04 10.26 -27.43
N GLU A 41 -29.18 10.42 -28.76
CA GLU A 41 -28.04 10.47 -29.67
C GLU A 41 -27.16 11.69 -29.39
N ASN A 42 -27.76 12.86 -29.15
CA ASN A 42 -27.02 14.07 -28.78
C ASN A 42 -26.29 13.94 -27.43
N GLU A 43 -26.96 13.34 -26.43
CA GLU A 43 -26.35 13.11 -25.12
C GLU A 43 -25.17 12.12 -25.21
N LEU A 44 -25.31 11.06 -26.02
CA LEU A 44 -24.23 10.11 -26.27
C LEU A 44 -23.01 10.77 -26.92
N ASP A 45 -23.22 11.64 -27.90
CA ASP A 45 -22.14 12.35 -28.57
C ASP A 45 -21.43 13.34 -27.62
N TYR A 46 -22.18 14.02 -26.75
CA TYR A 46 -21.61 14.83 -25.67
C TYR A 46 -20.68 14.03 -24.75
N TYR A 47 -21.10 12.82 -24.32
CA TYR A 47 -20.25 11.98 -23.46
C TYR A 47 -19.01 11.44 -24.17
N LYS A 48 -19.10 11.12 -25.48
CA LYS A 48 -17.92 10.70 -26.26
C LYS A 48 -16.88 11.81 -26.33
N GLU A 49 -17.31 13.05 -26.59
CA GLU A 49 -16.41 14.20 -26.66
C GLU A 49 -15.72 14.44 -25.31
N LYS A 50 -16.49 14.44 -24.21
CA LYS A 50 -15.95 14.59 -22.85
C LYS A 50 -14.97 13.48 -22.47
N ASN A 51 -15.25 12.24 -22.88
CA ASN A 51 -14.34 11.13 -22.64
C ASN A 51 -13.04 11.27 -23.47
N SER A 52 -13.13 11.76 -24.70
CA SER A 52 -11.95 12.07 -25.51
C SER A 52 -11.07 13.14 -24.85
N GLU A 53 -11.67 14.22 -24.33
CA GLU A 53 -10.96 15.27 -23.61
C GLU A 53 -10.28 14.76 -22.33
N LEU A 54 -10.96 13.87 -21.60
CA LEU A 54 -10.39 13.21 -20.41
C LEU A 54 -9.20 12.32 -20.76
N MET A 55 -9.29 11.55 -21.86
CA MET A 55 -8.20 10.71 -22.32
C MET A 55 -7.00 11.54 -22.77
N GLU A 56 -7.22 12.67 -23.46
CA GLU A 56 -6.15 13.60 -23.82
C GLU A 56 -5.48 14.20 -22.56
N LYS A 57 -6.27 14.61 -21.57
CA LYS A 57 -5.74 15.06 -20.27
C LYS A 57 -4.96 13.96 -19.55
N LEU A 58 -5.41 12.70 -19.60
CA LEU A 58 -4.67 11.57 -19.04
C LEU A 58 -3.31 11.40 -19.72
N THR A 59 -3.26 11.51 -21.06
CA THR A 59 -2.01 11.38 -21.81
C THR A 59 -1.02 12.52 -21.55
N MET A 60 -1.51 13.69 -21.12
CA MET A 60 -0.63 14.79 -20.69
C MET A 60 -0.17 14.69 -19.23
N ILE A 61 -0.77 13.81 -18.42
CA ILE A 61 -0.34 13.48 -17.06
C ILE A 61 0.67 12.31 -17.06
N GLU A 62 0.90 11.66 -18.21
CA GLU A 62 2.08 10.83 -18.45
C GLU A 62 3.36 11.68 -18.55
N GLU A 63 3.62 12.55 -17.56
CA GLU A 63 5.00 12.64 -17.11
C GLU A 63 5.44 11.20 -16.80
N PRO A 64 6.64 10.77 -17.19
CA PRO A 64 7.08 9.42 -16.91
C PRO A 64 6.98 9.24 -15.40
N PHE A 65 5.97 8.50 -14.95
CA PHE A 65 6.00 7.88 -13.65
C PHE A 65 7.39 7.26 -13.58
N PRO A 66 8.23 7.64 -12.60
CA PRO A 66 9.57 7.08 -12.50
C PRO A 66 9.35 5.58 -12.62
N LYS A 67 9.99 4.95 -13.62
CA LYS A 67 9.85 3.52 -13.86
C LYS A 67 9.93 2.87 -12.50
N LEU A 68 8.85 2.23 -12.04
CA LEU A 68 8.95 1.28 -10.96
C LEU A 68 9.88 0.21 -11.51
N GLU A 69 11.17 0.37 -11.24
CA GLU A 69 12.14 -0.69 -11.40
C GLU A 69 11.61 -1.80 -10.51
N LEU A 70 11.07 -2.84 -11.15
CA LEU A 70 10.59 -4.01 -10.46
C LEU A 70 11.85 -4.72 -9.95
N PHE A 71 12.26 -4.42 -8.73
CA PHE A 71 13.42 -5.04 -8.12
C PHE A 71 13.04 -6.44 -7.67
N GLU A 72 13.37 -7.43 -8.50
CA GLU A 72 13.23 -8.84 -8.14
C GLU A 72 14.44 -9.27 -7.28
N TYR A 73 14.39 -8.99 -5.98
CA TYR A 73 15.37 -9.52 -5.01
C TYR A 73 15.07 -10.99 -4.67
N GLY A 74 15.03 -11.85 -5.69
CA GLY A 74 14.69 -13.26 -5.52
C GLY A 74 13.28 -13.48 -4.94
N ARG A 75 12.89 -14.74 -4.73
CA ARG A 75 11.63 -15.06 -4.04
C ARG A 75 11.81 -14.77 -2.55
N GLU A 76 11.66 -13.50 -2.15
CA GLU A 76 11.98 -13.02 -0.80
C GLU A 76 11.33 -13.84 0.31
N VAL A 77 10.10 -14.29 0.10
CA VAL A 77 9.38 -15.14 1.07
C VAL A 77 10.15 -16.45 1.31
N ASP A 78 10.68 -17.09 0.27
CA ASP A 78 11.41 -18.36 0.41
C ASP A 78 12.77 -18.19 1.10
N PHE A 79 13.44 -17.03 0.91
CA PHE A 79 14.72 -16.73 1.55
C PHE A 79 14.60 -16.69 3.08
N TYR A 80 13.56 -16.02 3.60
CA TYR A 80 13.38 -15.88 5.04
C TYR A 80 12.96 -17.19 5.72
N TYR A 81 12.20 -18.06 5.04
CA TYR A 81 11.80 -19.36 5.57
C TYR A 81 12.96 -20.35 5.71
N GLU A 82 14.04 -20.21 4.93
CA GLU A 82 15.23 -21.06 5.06
C GLU A 82 16.22 -20.54 6.11
N ASP A 83 16.24 -19.25 6.39
CA ASP A 83 17.16 -18.62 7.36
C ASP A 83 17.00 -19.17 8.78
N GLU A 84 15.76 -19.48 9.20
CA GLU A 84 15.45 -20.00 10.54
C GLU A 84 16.07 -21.38 10.82
N LYS A 85 16.37 -22.18 9.79
CA LYS A 85 16.81 -23.58 9.95
C LYS A 85 18.32 -23.75 9.98
N VAL A 86 19.08 -22.77 9.52
CA VAL A 86 20.49 -22.99 9.13
C VAL A 86 21.48 -22.36 10.11
N SER A 87 21.16 -21.20 10.71
CA SER A 87 22.14 -20.41 11.46
C SER A 87 22.27 -20.78 12.95
N GLY A 88 21.26 -21.42 13.54
CA GLY A 88 21.19 -21.64 14.99
C GLY A 88 21.01 -20.35 15.81
N ASN A 89 20.80 -19.20 15.15
CA ASN A 89 20.49 -17.91 15.77
C ASN A 89 18.97 -17.67 15.82
N LEU A 90 18.57 -16.66 16.60
CA LEU A 90 17.20 -16.14 16.53
C LEU A 90 16.92 -15.56 15.14
N THR A 91 15.68 -15.75 14.70
CA THR A 91 15.14 -15.23 13.45
C THR A 91 14.90 -13.73 13.60
N ALA A 92 14.81 -13.00 12.50
CA ALA A 92 14.58 -11.56 12.55
C ALA A 92 13.27 -11.21 13.29
N ILE A 93 12.20 -11.99 13.05
CA ILE A 93 10.93 -11.89 13.80
C ILE A 93 11.17 -12.13 15.30
N SER A 94 11.85 -13.22 15.68
CA SER A 94 12.08 -13.52 17.10
C SER A 94 12.95 -12.48 17.81
N VAL A 95 13.85 -11.79 17.12
CA VAL A 95 14.58 -10.65 17.69
C VAL A 95 13.64 -9.48 18.00
N VAL A 96 12.67 -9.21 17.13
CA VAL A 96 11.66 -8.16 17.35
C VAL A 96 10.67 -8.57 18.45
N GLU A 97 10.25 -9.83 18.52
CA GLU A 97 9.44 -10.34 19.63
C GLU A 97 10.18 -10.15 20.97
N LYS A 98 11.46 -10.56 21.03
CA LYS A 98 12.30 -10.38 22.21
C LYS A 98 12.46 -8.90 22.60
N TYR A 99 12.53 -8.00 21.62
CA TYR A 99 12.56 -6.55 21.86
C TYR A 99 11.31 -6.09 22.62
N PHE A 100 10.12 -6.51 22.18
CA PHE A 100 8.85 -6.16 22.83
C PHE A 100 8.65 -6.86 24.18
N GLU A 101 9.07 -8.12 24.31
CA GLU A 101 9.05 -8.84 25.59
C GLU A 101 9.89 -8.11 26.64
N ALA A 102 11.09 -7.67 26.26
CA ALA A 102 11.98 -6.93 27.13
C ALA A 102 11.40 -5.55 27.52
N MET A 103 10.72 -4.86 26.60
CA MET A 103 9.97 -3.63 26.93
C MET A 103 8.86 -3.90 27.95
N LYS A 104 8.06 -4.95 27.72
CA LYS A 104 6.94 -5.34 28.60
C LYS A 104 7.41 -5.74 30.00
N SER A 105 8.56 -6.41 30.12
CA SER A 105 9.14 -6.82 31.40
C SER A 105 10.04 -5.77 32.04
N ASN A 106 10.20 -4.60 31.40
CA ASN A 106 11.16 -3.57 31.80
C ASN A 106 12.61 -4.07 31.94
N ASP A 107 13.02 -5.00 31.07
CA ASP A 107 14.38 -5.54 31.03
C ASP A 107 15.24 -4.76 30.03
N LEU A 108 15.84 -3.69 30.50
CA LEU A 108 16.64 -2.77 29.68
C LEU A 108 17.84 -3.45 29.02
N GLU A 109 18.48 -4.40 29.67
CA GLU A 109 19.66 -5.09 29.14
C GLU A 109 19.27 -6.06 28.03
N SER A 110 18.22 -6.85 28.23
CA SER A 110 17.68 -7.68 27.15
C SER A 110 17.19 -6.84 25.97
N TRP A 111 16.56 -5.70 26.23
CA TRP A 111 16.11 -4.77 25.20
C TRP A 111 17.29 -4.20 24.40
N LYS A 112 18.34 -3.69 25.07
CA LYS A 112 19.57 -3.23 24.40
C LYS A 112 20.22 -4.32 23.56
N SER A 113 20.21 -5.56 24.06
CA SER A 113 20.85 -6.69 23.39
C SER A 113 20.25 -7.02 22.01
N THR A 114 19.02 -6.58 21.71
CA THR A 114 18.40 -6.82 20.39
C THR A 114 18.86 -5.82 19.33
N MET A 115 19.55 -4.73 19.71
CA MET A 115 19.92 -3.63 18.82
C MET A 115 21.41 -3.63 18.45
N THR A 116 21.75 -2.97 17.34
CA THR A 116 23.14 -2.68 16.97
C THR A 116 23.79 -1.72 17.97
N GLN A 117 25.12 -1.71 18.02
CA GLN A 117 25.86 -0.84 18.94
C GLN A 117 25.59 0.64 18.67
N ASP A 118 25.54 1.04 17.40
CA ASP A 118 25.25 2.41 16.99
C ASP A 118 23.88 2.83 17.50
N LYS A 119 22.87 1.95 17.38
CA LYS A 119 21.52 2.23 17.86
C LYS A 119 21.47 2.32 19.38
N GLN A 120 22.19 1.46 20.10
CA GLN A 120 22.29 1.53 21.57
C GLN A 120 22.88 2.86 22.04
N SER A 121 23.88 3.40 21.34
CA SER A 121 24.56 4.65 21.71
C SER A 121 23.66 5.89 21.64
N GLY A 122 22.58 5.82 20.86
CA GLY A 122 21.58 6.89 20.74
C GLY A 122 20.66 7.02 21.96
N PHE A 123 20.60 6.01 22.82
CA PHE A 123 19.82 6.06 24.06
C PHE A 123 20.70 6.57 25.20
N VAL A 124 20.45 7.80 25.63
CA VAL A 124 21.07 8.34 26.85
C VAL A 124 20.64 7.45 28.02
N GLU A 125 21.56 7.12 28.93
CA GLU A 125 21.39 6.25 30.12
C GLU A 125 20.26 6.64 31.11
N LYS A 126 19.37 7.56 30.75
CA LYS A 126 18.29 8.08 31.60
C LYS A 126 17.00 7.27 31.56
N GLU A 127 16.85 6.33 30.63
CA GLU A 127 15.66 5.46 30.58
C GLU A 127 15.85 4.25 31.49
N GLU A 128 15.61 4.43 32.78
CA GLU A 128 15.57 3.33 33.76
C GLU A 128 14.29 2.47 33.62
N ASN A 129 13.28 2.98 32.92
CA ASN A 129 11.99 2.32 32.76
C ASN A 129 11.24 2.76 31.49
N PHE A 130 10.56 1.84 30.80
CA PHE A 130 9.72 2.13 29.64
C PHE A 130 8.32 2.67 29.99
N TRP A 131 7.91 2.55 31.26
CA TRP A 131 6.61 3.00 31.79
C TRP A 131 5.41 2.43 31.04
N ILE A 132 5.50 1.16 30.65
CA ILE A 132 4.44 0.43 29.94
C ILE A 132 3.54 -0.27 30.96
N GLU A 133 2.24 0.01 30.90
CA GLU A 133 1.20 -0.68 31.68
C GLU A 133 0.76 -1.98 30.98
N SER A 134 0.61 -1.94 29.65
CA SER A 134 0.32 -3.12 28.83
C SER A 134 0.89 -2.98 27.43
N LEU A 135 1.32 -4.10 26.87
CA LEU A 135 1.77 -4.18 25.48
C LEU A 135 1.41 -5.56 24.91
N ASP A 136 0.74 -5.56 23.76
CA ASP A 136 0.34 -6.78 23.06
C ASP A 136 0.62 -6.65 21.56
N ILE A 137 1.40 -7.60 21.03
CA ILE A 137 1.63 -7.75 19.59
C ILE A 137 0.38 -8.37 18.96
N LEU A 138 -0.15 -7.73 17.93
CA LEU A 138 -1.36 -8.15 17.21
C LEU A 138 -1.02 -8.86 15.90
N ASP A 139 0.01 -8.38 15.21
CA ASP A 139 0.51 -8.95 13.96
C ASP A 139 2.02 -8.69 13.85
N ILE A 140 2.76 -9.66 13.34
CA ILE A 140 4.19 -9.58 13.09
C ILE A 140 4.55 -10.49 11.91
N HIS A 141 5.19 -9.93 10.90
CA HIS A 141 5.61 -10.67 9.71
C HIS A 141 6.74 -9.94 8.97
N TYR A 142 7.41 -10.67 8.08
CA TYR A 142 8.35 -10.06 7.13
C TYR A 142 7.61 -9.12 6.18
N GLU A 143 8.12 -7.91 6.00
CA GLU A 143 7.59 -6.97 5.01
C GLU A 143 7.74 -7.56 3.60
N SER A 144 6.67 -7.48 2.82
CA SER A 144 6.57 -8.02 1.46
C SER A 144 6.82 -6.97 0.38
N ASP A 145 6.72 -5.69 0.73
CA ASP A 145 7.08 -4.59 -0.15
C ASP A 145 8.60 -4.44 -0.24
N THR A 146 9.15 -4.88 -1.38
CA THR A 146 10.58 -4.83 -1.66
C THR A 146 11.14 -3.40 -1.74
N GLY A 147 10.26 -2.39 -1.84
CA GLY A 147 10.61 -0.97 -1.84
C GLY A 147 11.33 -0.52 -0.57
N TYR A 148 11.03 -1.11 0.59
CA TYR A 148 11.73 -0.80 1.85
C TYR A 148 13.20 -1.20 1.76
N LYS A 149 13.44 -2.47 1.41
CA LYS A 149 14.81 -2.98 1.28
C LYS A 149 15.55 -2.27 0.15
N HIS A 150 14.88 -1.96 -0.95
CA HIS A 150 15.45 -1.17 -2.03
C HIS A 150 15.93 0.20 -1.54
N SER A 151 15.06 0.95 -0.84
CA SER A 151 15.40 2.27 -0.29
C SER A 151 16.61 2.21 0.65
N ILE A 152 16.62 1.22 1.54
CA ILE A 152 17.74 0.96 2.46
C ILE A 152 19.05 0.71 1.70
N LEU A 153 19.03 -0.13 0.66
CA LEU A 153 20.23 -0.43 -0.14
C LEU A 153 20.72 0.74 -1.01
N GLN A 154 19.89 1.76 -1.24
CA GLN A 154 20.30 2.98 -1.91
C GLN A 154 20.96 4.00 -0.97
N ASP A 155 20.86 3.82 0.35
CA ASP A 155 21.53 4.66 1.33
C ASP A 155 23.06 4.60 1.16
N GLU A 156 23.74 5.73 1.33
CA GLU A 156 25.20 5.79 1.24
C GLU A 156 25.85 5.00 2.38
N ASP A 157 25.28 5.06 3.59
CA ASP A 157 25.81 4.32 4.73
C ASP A 157 25.68 2.80 4.50
N ALA A 158 24.57 2.36 3.89
CA ALA A 158 24.37 0.96 3.52
C ALA A 158 25.42 0.47 2.51
N LYS A 159 25.77 1.32 1.54
CA LYS A 159 26.81 1.03 0.53
C LYS A 159 28.19 1.00 1.17
N GLU A 160 28.51 1.94 2.07
CA GLU A 160 29.78 1.97 2.80
C GLU A 160 29.97 0.74 3.69
N MET A 161 28.88 0.26 4.31
CA MET A 161 28.85 -0.98 5.09
C MET A 161 28.91 -2.25 4.23
N GLY A 162 28.77 -2.13 2.91
CA GLY A 162 28.75 -3.27 1.99
C GLY A 162 27.53 -4.18 2.17
N LEU A 163 26.40 -3.64 2.61
CA LEU A 163 25.20 -4.43 2.85
C LEU A 163 24.64 -5.00 1.55
N THR A 164 24.21 -6.25 1.62
CA THR A 164 23.51 -6.94 0.54
C THR A 164 22.06 -7.23 0.96
N PRO A 165 21.17 -7.59 0.02
CA PRO A 165 19.81 -7.97 0.35
C PRO A 165 19.71 -9.05 1.43
N ASP A 166 20.68 -9.96 1.49
CA ASP A 166 20.73 -11.09 2.43
C ASP A 166 21.10 -10.66 3.87
N ASN A 167 21.66 -9.46 4.01
CA ASN A 167 22.08 -8.86 5.27
C ASN A 167 20.99 -8.00 5.92
N ILE A 168 19.84 -7.83 5.25
CA ILE A 168 18.76 -6.93 5.67
C ILE A 168 17.45 -7.71 5.79
N ALA A 169 16.77 -7.53 6.92
CA ALA A 169 15.38 -7.95 7.10
C ALA A 169 14.53 -6.73 7.50
N VAL A 170 13.34 -6.64 6.94
CA VAL A 170 12.34 -5.63 7.32
C VAL A 170 11.15 -6.37 7.91
N ILE A 171 10.78 -6.03 9.14
CA ILE A 171 9.72 -6.70 9.88
C ILE A 171 8.60 -5.70 10.15
N TYR A 172 7.42 -5.97 9.64
CA TYR A 172 6.21 -5.26 10.00
C TYR A 172 5.72 -5.74 11.36
N VAL A 173 5.31 -4.79 12.22
CA VAL A 173 4.66 -5.10 13.49
C VAL A 173 3.46 -4.18 13.69
N LEU A 174 2.32 -4.76 14.05
CA LEU A 174 1.16 -4.07 14.59
C LEU A 174 0.99 -4.46 16.06
N TYR A 175 0.92 -3.48 16.95
CA TYR A 175 0.80 -3.73 18.39
C TYR A 175 -0.07 -2.66 19.08
N ASP A 176 -0.68 -3.03 20.21
CA ASP A 176 -1.35 -2.11 21.12
C ASP A 176 -0.43 -1.85 22.32
N VAL A 177 -0.29 -0.59 22.73
CA VAL A 177 0.49 -0.20 23.91
C VAL A 177 -0.25 0.81 24.78
N LEU A 178 -0.14 0.65 26.09
CA LEU A 178 -0.62 1.58 27.11
C LEU A 178 0.57 2.00 27.98
N TYR A 179 0.84 3.29 28.04
CA TYR A 179 1.88 3.89 28.88
C TYR A 179 1.27 4.55 30.12
N ASP A 180 2.05 4.61 31.21
CA ASP A 180 1.77 5.49 32.33
C ASP A 180 2.07 6.94 31.91
N ASN A 181 1.05 7.58 31.35
CA ASN A 181 1.13 8.96 30.86
C ASN A 181 1.36 10.00 31.99
N SER A 182 1.34 9.59 33.27
CA SER A 182 1.76 10.46 34.37
C SER A 182 3.29 10.55 34.50
N LYS A 183 4.02 9.63 33.86
CA LYS A 183 5.50 9.51 33.93
C LYS A 183 6.16 9.92 32.64
N VAL A 184 5.56 9.58 31.50
CA VAL A 184 6.08 9.85 30.17
C VAL A 184 5.03 10.50 29.28
N PRO A 185 5.40 11.44 28.39
CA PRO A 185 4.46 12.09 27.48
C PRO A 185 4.22 11.27 26.20
N TYR A 186 4.29 9.94 26.28
CA TYR A 186 4.12 9.07 25.10
C TYR A 186 2.65 8.80 24.81
N ASN A 187 2.33 8.58 23.53
CA ASN A 187 0.97 8.25 23.13
C ASN A 187 0.72 6.75 23.30
N SER A 188 -0.36 6.42 23.99
CA SER A 188 -0.92 5.07 24.03
C SER A 188 -1.84 4.83 22.84
N GLY A 189 -2.01 3.57 22.43
CA GLY A 189 -2.92 3.17 21.38
C GLY A 189 -2.34 2.09 20.48
N ARG A 190 -2.95 1.96 19.30
CA ARG A 190 -2.53 1.03 18.26
C ARG A 190 -1.45 1.65 17.38
N ILE A 191 -0.33 0.96 17.26
CA ILE A 191 0.84 1.42 16.51
C ILE A 191 1.21 0.35 15.49
N ASN A 192 1.56 0.77 14.29
CA ASN A 192 2.27 -0.07 13.33
C ASN A 192 3.64 0.53 13.05
N TRP A 193 4.67 -0.31 12.99
CA TRP A 193 6.04 0.08 12.66
C TRP A 193 6.69 -0.98 11.77
N HIS A 194 7.67 -0.54 10.99
CA HIS A 194 8.62 -1.42 10.32
C HIS A 194 9.93 -1.37 11.09
N PHE A 195 10.47 -2.54 11.43
CA PHE A 195 11.79 -2.70 12.03
C PHE A 195 12.79 -3.08 10.95
N ILE A 196 13.93 -2.40 10.93
CA ILE A 196 15.06 -2.71 10.06
C ILE A 196 16.08 -3.48 10.89
N LEU A 197 16.35 -4.72 10.49
CA LEU A 197 17.36 -5.57 11.11
C LEU A 197 18.51 -5.81 10.15
N LEU A 198 19.72 -5.77 10.70
CA LEU A 198 20.96 -6.04 10.01
C LEU A 198 21.65 -7.27 10.59
N ARG A 199 22.46 -7.92 9.76
CA ARG A 199 23.45 -8.93 10.16
C ARG A 199 24.69 -8.83 9.27
N GLU A 200 25.84 -9.16 9.83
CA GLU A 200 27.11 -9.10 9.09
C GLU A 200 27.19 -10.17 7.99
N ASP A 201 26.73 -11.38 8.27
CA ASP A 201 26.70 -12.51 7.33
C ASP A 201 25.58 -13.51 7.69
N GLY A 202 25.44 -14.59 6.92
CA GLY A 202 24.41 -15.62 7.13
C GLY A 202 24.53 -16.45 8.42
N GLN A 203 25.58 -16.26 9.22
CA GLN A 203 25.82 -16.91 10.51
C GLN A 203 25.82 -15.93 11.68
N SER A 204 25.81 -14.61 11.41
CA SER A 204 25.70 -13.58 12.43
C SER A 204 24.25 -13.41 12.92
N PRO A 205 24.05 -13.06 14.20
CA PRO A 205 22.72 -12.81 14.74
C PRO A 205 22.13 -11.53 14.16
N TRP A 206 20.81 -11.54 13.94
CA TRP A 206 20.06 -10.34 13.58
C TRP A 206 20.09 -9.29 14.71
N LYS A 207 20.23 -8.02 14.35
CA LYS A 207 20.18 -6.87 15.26
C LYS A 207 19.33 -5.75 14.68
N ILE A 208 18.50 -5.13 15.52
CA ILE A 208 17.68 -3.98 15.16
C ILE A 208 18.58 -2.75 15.00
N GLN A 209 18.56 -2.16 13.80
CA GLN A 209 19.25 -0.92 13.47
C GLN A 209 18.31 0.29 13.52
N GLY A 210 17.04 0.10 13.14
CA GLY A 210 16.06 1.18 13.10
C GLY A 210 14.62 0.68 13.15
N TRP A 211 13.70 1.60 13.42
CA TRP A 211 12.27 1.35 13.33
C TRP A 211 11.51 2.66 13.09
N GLY A 212 10.33 2.56 12.46
CA GLY A 212 9.44 3.72 12.29
C GLY A 212 8.48 3.59 11.11
N TYR A 213 8.10 4.76 10.58
CA TYR A 213 7.22 4.92 9.42
C TYR A 213 8.03 5.27 8.16
N GLY A 214 7.57 4.78 7.00
CA GLY A 214 8.14 5.08 5.69
C GLY A 214 9.26 4.13 5.27
N TYR A 215 9.73 4.27 4.03
CA TYR A 215 10.67 3.35 3.37
C TYR A 215 12.08 3.27 4.02
N GLY A 216 12.33 4.01 5.08
CA GLY A 216 13.56 3.94 5.86
C GLY A 216 14.81 4.45 5.15
N GLY A 217 15.90 4.42 5.91
CA GLY A 217 17.30 4.76 5.62
C GLY A 217 18.10 4.30 6.85
N ILE A 218 19.39 3.99 6.69
CA ILE A 218 20.20 3.43 7.78
C ILE A 218 20.95 4.53 8.53
#